data_AF-A0AAW3BE22-F1
#
_entry.id   AF-A0AAW3BE22-F1
#
_cell.length_a   1.000
_cell.length_b   1.000
_cell.length_c   1.000
_cell.angle_alpha   90.00
_cell.angle_beta   90.00
_cell.angle_gamma   90.00
#
_symmetry.space_group_name_H-M   'P 1'
#
loop_
_entity.id
_entity.type
_entity.pdbx_description
1 polymer ?
#
loop_
_entity_poly.entity_id
_entity_poly.type
_entity_poly.pdbx_seq_one_letter_code
_entity_poly.pdbx_strand_id
1 'polypeptide(L)'
;MWLQCSRVLRERAERGLYFPINHRIIDQRNTSASGAEEADIQSRYRRQLRSSFVTGETRQTEPPAWSQRTRPTHFFSLPLPTWCLLRVRVKEMHDSMLFSNAHIEPLLIPAAKLHVTLGVMSISGDTSTAEKAADPTAPDVLAAIQDCVDQACHDTCTGPLQLRFRGLGTFGHGRVLFARCITEAHFTTLDTLVRRIRRDVGLGLGVDMKGNPNDSYVPHVTVAKLRPSQIGEFGRQLPMSMWAAHQHHDFGDVTFNRVDLCSMKGQGKDGYYHVVSSVTV
;
A
#
# COMPACT_ATOMS: atom_id res chain seq x y z
N MET A 1 74.85 -18.58 11.58
CA MET A 1 74.31 -17.21 11.69
C MET A 1 73.78 -16.84 10.32
N TRP A 2 72.57 -16.26 10.25
CA TRP A 2 71.87 -15.76 9.05
C TRP A 2 71.20 -16.84 8.18
N LEU A 3 69.91 -16.80 7.86
CA LEU A 3 68.74 -16.18 8.48
C LEU A 3 67.56 -16.94 7.86
N GLN A 4 66.73 -17.48 8.73
CA GLN A 4 65.56 -18.28 8.41
C GLN A 4 64.53 -17.38 7.73
N CYS A 5 64.54 -17.32 6.40
CA CYS A 5 63.48 -16.66 5.62
C CYS A 5 62.28 -17.60 5.56
N SER A 6 61.59 -17.73 6.69
CA SER A 6 60.23 -18.27 6.75
C SER A 6 59.34 -17.33 5.93
N ARG A 7 59.24 -17.59 4.63
CA ARG A 7 58.10 -17.16 3.84
C ARG A 7 56.90 -17.91 4.41
N VAL A 8 56.32 -17.33 5.45
CA VAL A 8 54.90 -17.48 5.75
C VAL A 8 54.19 -16.95 4.51
N LEU A 9 54.04 -17.83 3.52
CA LEU A 9 52.88 -17.78 2.63
C LEU A 9 51.71 -17.91 3.59
N ARG A 10 51.24 -16.76 4.06
CA ARG A 10 49.94 -16.61 4.67
C ARG A 10 48.99 -17.05 3.57
N GLU A 11 48.69 -18.34 3.54
CA GLU A 11 47.55 -18.89 2.83
C GLU A 11 46.40 -17.93 3.15
N ARG A 12 45.92 -17.21 2.14
CA ARG A 12 44.57 -16.67 2.23
C ARG A 12 43.71 -17.91 2.31
N ALA A 13 43.46 -18.39 3.54
CA ALA A 13 42.56 -19.51 3.77
C ALA A 13 41.29 -19.20 2.98
N GLU A 14 41.05 -19.95 1.92
CA GLU A 14 39.89 -19.74 1.07
C GLU A 14 38.67 -19.89 1.97
N ARG A 15 37.97 -18.76 2.19
CA ARG A 15 36.81 -18.73 3.06
C ARG A 15 35.59 -19.09 2.22
N GLY A 16 35.04 -20.26 2.44
CA GLY A 16 33.71 -20.63 1.94
C GLY A 16 33.67 -21.97 1.22
N LEU A 17 32.52 -22.24 0.60
CA LEU A 17 32.29 -23.42 -0.21
C LEU A 17 32.87 -23.23 -1.62
N TYR A 18 33.41 -24.29 -2.22
CA TYR A 18 33.86 -24.31 -3.63
C TYR A 18 32.80 -23.75 -4.59
N PHE A 19 31.55 -24.18 -4.41
CA PHE A 19 30.39 -23.66 -5.10
C PHE A 19 29.38 -23.14 -4.08
N PRO A 20 29.39 -21.83 -3.77
CA PRO A 20 28.46 -21.23 -2.82
C PRO A 20 27.01 -21.56 -3.18
N ILE A 21 26.24 -22.01 -2.18
CA ILE A 21 24.84 -22.46 -2.37
C ILE A 21 24.01 -21.38 -3.07
N ASN A 22 24.22 -20.11 -2.69
CA ASN A 22 23.53 -18.95 -3.24
C ASN A 22 23.76 -18.69 -4.75
N HIS A 23 24.72 -19.37 -5.37
CA HIS A 23 25.07 -19.24 -6.80
C HIS A 23 24.59 -20.42 -7.65
N ARG A 24 24.00 -21.46 -7.04
CA ARG A 24 23.48 -22.64 -7.75
C ARG A 24 22.10 -22.31 -8.34
N ILE A 25 22.05 -21.75 -9.54
CA ILE A 25 20.82 -21.26 -10.18
C ILE A 25 20.71 -21.83 -11.60
N ILE A 26 19.53 -22.35 -11.94
CA ILE A 26 19.19 -22.86 -13.28
C ILE A 26 17.98 -22.05 -13.78
N ASP A 27 18.11 -21.36 -14.90
CA ASP A 27 17.01 -20.58 -15.50
C ASP A 27 16.28 -21.39 -16.57
N GLN A 28 15.19 -22.05 -16.17
CA GLN A 28 14.36 -22.87 -17.06
C GLN A 28 13.53 -22.05 -18.06
N ARG A 29 13.50 -20.71 -17.97
CA ARG A 29 12.78 -19.86 -18.94
C ARG A 29 13.52 -19.75 -20.27
N ASN A 30 14.81 -20.00 -20.26
CA ASN A 30 15.70 -19.84 -21.42
C ASN A 30 16.11 -21.18 -22.04
N THR A 31 15.52 -22.30 -21.63
CA THR A 31 15.81 -23.60 -22.23
C THR A 31 15.38 -23.55 -23.70
N SER A 32 16.36 -23.50 -24.59
CA SER A 32 16.20 -23.44 -26.04
C SER A 32 15.48 -24.68 -26.53
N ALA A 33 14.41 -24.49 -27.30
CA ALA A 33 13.96 -25.51 -28.23
C ALA A 33 15.03 -25.68 -29.31
N SER A 34 15.73 -26.81 -29.27
CA SER A 34 16.51 -27.44 -30.37
C SER A 34 17.17 -26.51 -31.41
N GLY A 35 18.51 -26.39 -31.36
CA GLY A 35 19.33 -26.11 -32.54
C GLY A 35 20.09 -24.78 -32.60
N ALA A 36 20.01 -23.92 -31.58
CA ALA A 36 20.86 -22.72 -31.50
C ALA A 36 22.11 -23.00 -30.64
N GLU A 37 23.27 -22.48 -31.05
CA GLU A 37 24.53 -22.56 -30.31
C GLU A 37 24.35 -22.15 -28.84
N GLU A 38 24.93 -22.95 -27.95
CA GLU A 38 24.77 -22.85 -26.50
C GLU A 38 25.51 -21.61 -25.97
N ALA A 39 24.80 -20.49 -25.85
CA ALA A 39 25.33 -19.27 -25.23
C ALA A 39 25.10 -19.30 -23.71
N ASP A 40 26.16 -19.11 -22.92
CA ASP A 40 26.05 -18.95 -21.46
C ASP A 40 25.39 -17.62 -21.10
N ILE A 41 24.24 -17.68 -20.42
CA ILE A 41 23.47 -16.49 -20.04
C ILE A 41 23.88 -16.05 -18.63
N GLN A 42 24.67 -14.99 -18.56
CA GLN A 42 25.09 -14.40 -17.29
C GLN A 42 24.09 -13.34 -16.79
N SER A 43 23.69 -13.44 -15.52
CA SER A 43 22.80 -12.46 -14.87
C SER A 43 23.00 -12.39 -13.36
N ARG A 44 22.59 -11.27 -12.75
CA ARG A 44 22.48 -11.15 -11.29
C ARG A 44 21.12 -11.68 -10.81
N TYR A 45 20.88 -12.97 -11.00
CA TYR A 45 19.61 -13.65 -10.68
C TYR A 45 19.07 -13.38 -9.28
N ARG A 46 19.97 -13.23 -8.30
CA ARG A 46 19.58 -12.93 -6.92
C ARG A 46 18.76 -11.66 -6.75
N ARG A 47 18.82 -10.70 -7.70
CA ARG A 47 17.94 -9.52 -7.68
C ARG A 47 16.47 -9.90 -7.88
N GLN A 48 16.20 -10.88 -8.75
CA GLN A 48 14.86 -11.41 -9.01
C GLN A 48 14.40 -12.37 -7.91
N LEU A 49 15.33 -13.06 -7.25
CA LEU A 49 15.06 -13.97 -6.14
C LEU A 49 14.90 -13.28 -4.77
N ARG A 50 15.02 -11.95 -4.69
CA ARG A 50 14.73 -11.23 -3.44
C ARG A 50 13.24 -11.37 -3.14
N SER A 51 12.92 -11.85 -1.94
CA SER A 51 11.53 -12.06 -1.51
C SER A 51 10.79 -10.74 -1.28
N SER A 52 9.46 -10.81 -1.31
CA SER A 52 8.55 -9.71 -0.99
C SER A 52 8.80 -9.10 0.40
N PHE A 53 9.28 -9.91 1.35
CA PHE A 53 9.69 -9.43 2.66
C PHE A 53 10.85 -8.42 2.57
N VAL A 54 11.86 -8.71 1.74
CA VAL A 54 13.03 -7.84 1.54
C VAL A 54 12.67 -6.63 0.69
N THR A 55 11.93 -6.81 -0.39
CA THR A 55 11.55 -5.70 -1.30
C THR A 55 10.46 -4.80 -0.71
N GLY A 56 9.74 -5.27 0.30
CA GLY A 56 8.59 -4.58 0.88
C GLY A 56 7.32 -4.68 0.02
N GLU A 57 7.37 -5.32 -1.15
CA GLU A 57 6.22 -5.45 -2.03
C GLU A 57 5.08 -6.19 -1.34
N THR A 58 3.88 -5.65 -1.46
CA THR A 58 2.66 -6.25 -0.92
C THR A 58 1.67 -6.39 -2.07
N ARG A 59 1.05 -7.58 -2.19
CA ARG A 59 0.04 -7.82 -3.22
C ARG A 59 -1.30 -7.27 -2.75
N GLN A 60 -1.77 -6.20 -3.40
CA GLN A 60 -3.13 -5.70 -3.25
C GLN A 60 -4.07 -6.45 -4.21
N THR A 61 -5.38 -6.34 -4.00
CA THR A 61 -6.36 -6.80 -4.99
C THR A 61 -6.11 -6.14 -6.35
N GLU A 62 -6.13 -6.97 -7.40
CA GLU A 62 -5.94 -6.51 -8.77
C GLU A 62 -7.31 -6.28 -9.42
N PRO A 63 -7.61 -5.05 -9.88
CA PRO A 63 -8.84 -4.80 -10.60
C PRO A 63 -8.83 -5.49 -11.96
N PRO A 64 -9.97 -5.95 -12.48
CA PRO A 64 -10.07 -6.47 -13.83
C PRO A 64 -9.77 -5.37 -14.86
N ALA A 65 -9.40 -5.78 -16.09
CA ALA A 65 -8.92 -4.86 -17.12
C ALA A 65 -9.90 -3.72 -17.47
N TRP A 66 -11.21 -3.96 -17.39
CA TRP A 66 -12.23 -2.92 -17.60
C TRP A 66 -12.22 -1.87 -16.49
N SER A 67 -12.10 -2.29 -15.22
CA SER A 67 -12.09 -1.43 -14.04
C SER A 67 -10.76 -0.65 -13.92
N GLN A 68 -9.64 -1.23 -14.38
CA GLN A 68 -8.33 -0.56 -14.43
C GLN A 68 -8.32 0.74 -15.24
N ARG A 69 -9.17 0.82 -16.28
CA ARG A 69 -9.26 2.00 -17.16
C ARG A 69 -9.97 3.17 -16.50
N THR A 70 -10.89 2.88 -15.59
CA THR A 70 -11.69 3.89 -14.88
C THR A 70 -10.97 4.37 -13.64
N ARG A 71 -10.74 5.68 -13.53
CA ARG A 71 -10.14 6.24 -12.31
C ARG A 71 -11.10 6.09 -11.12
N PRO A 72 -10.58 5.75 -9.93
CA PRO A 72 -11.38 5.76 -8.73
C PRO A 72 -11.81 7.18 -8.36
N THR A 73 -13.02 7.32 -7.81
CA THR A 73 -13.61 8.59 -7.41
C THR A 73 -13.79 8.69 -5.91
N HIS A 74 -14.11 7.58 -5.24
CA HIS A 74 -14.37 7.52 -3.81
C HIS A 74 -13.57 6.40 -3.14
N PHE A 75 -13.47 6.47 -1.81
CA PHE A 75 -12.85 5.43 -1.00
C PHE A 75 -13.45 5.42 0.41
N PHE A 76 -13.37 4.25 1.05
CA PHE A 76 -13.67 4.11 2.47
C PHE A 76 -12.41 4.35 3.28
N SER A 77 -12.54 5.09 4.38
CA SER A 77 -11.43 5.40 5.26
C SER A 77 -11.75 5.27 6.73
N LEU A 78 -10.76 4.83 7.51
CA LEU A 78 -10.73 5.13 8.94
C LEU A 78 -9.90 6.40 9.13
N PRO A 79 -10.52 7.56 9.46
CA PRO A 79 -9.79 8.78 9.70
C PRO A 79 -8.97 8.64 10.98
N LEU A 80 -7.74 9.17 10.95
CA LEU A 80 -6.91 9.19 12.16
C LEU A 80 -7.48 10.15 13.21
N PRO A 81 -7.57 9.75 14.49
CA PRO A 81 -7.88 10.67 15.58
C PRO A 81 -6.95 11.89 15.57
N THR A 82 -7.45 13.01 16.10
CA THR A 82 -6.70 14.28 16.20
C THR A 82 -5.34 14.06 16.84
N TRP A 83 -5.33 13.32 17.96
CA TRP A 83 -4.13 12.92 18.67
C TRP A 83 -3.93 11.41 18.54
N CYS A 84 -2.99 11.00 17.72
CA CYS A 84 -2.57 9.59 17.63
C CYS A 84 -1.06 9.48 17.38
N LEU A 85 -0.47 8.44 17.96
CA LEU A 85 0.96 8.19 17.91
C LEU A 85 1.46 7.93 16.48
N LEU A 86 0.64 7.26 15.67
CA LEU A 86 0.91 7.02 14.25
C LEU A 86 1.18 8.33 13.49
N ARG A 87 0.37 9.38 13.69
CA ARG A 87 0.55 10.68 13.03
C ARG A 87 1.87 11.33 13.44
N VAL A 88 2.21 11.27 14.73
CA VAL A 88 3.47 11.81 15.27
C VAL A 88 4.67 11.10 14.65
N ARG A 89 4.68 9.77 14.69
CA ARG A 89 5.79 8.95 14.17
C ARG A 89 5.94 9.03 12.65
N VAL A 90 4.85 9.18 11.90
CA VAL A 90 4.92 9.44 10.45
C VAL A 90 5.53 10.82 10.18
N LYS A 91 5.19 11.84 10.99
CA LYS A 91 5.81 13.16 10.87
C LYS A 91 7.32 13.12 11.16
N GLU A 92 7.74 12.48 12.26
CA GLU A 92 9.17 12.30 12.57
C GLU A 92 9.92 11.55 11.47
N MET A 93 9.29 10.53 10.89
CA MET A 93 9.81 9.82 9.72
C MET A 93 9.95 10.76 8.51
N HIS A 94 8.93 11.57 8.21
CA HIS A 94 8.99 12.56 7.13
C HIS A 94 10.12 13.57 7.36
N ASP A 95 10.27 14.09 8.56
CA ASP A 95 11.33 15.03 8.93
C ASP A 95 12.73 14.40 8.71
N SER A 96 12.91 13.14 9.09
CA SER A 96 14.16 12.40 8.86
C SER A 96 14.46 12.17 7.38
N MET A 97 13.43 11.83 6.58
CA MET A 97 13.57 11.64 5.13
C MET A 97 13.89 12.96 4.42
N LEU A 98 13.24 14.07 4.81
CA LEU A 98 13.48 15.40 4.27
C LEU A 98 14.87 15.93 4.62
N PHE A 99 15.34 15.68 5.84
CA PHE A 99 16.71 15.99 6.25
C PHE A 99 17.74 15.28 5.37
N SER A 100 17.44 14.04 4.98
CA SER A 100 18.32 13.24 4.11
C SER A 100 18.26 13.68 2.64
N ASN A 101 17.08 14.04 2.14
CA ASN A 101 16.88 14.55 0.79
C ASN A 101 15.59 15.38 0.70
N ALA A 102 15.71 16.71 0.72
CA ALA A 102 14.56 17.62 0.69
C ALA A 102 13.75 17.53 -0.62
N HIS A 103 14.35 17.08 -1.72
CA HIS A 103 13.68 17.02 -3.04
C HIS A 103 12.46 16.08 -3.04
N ILE A 104 12.35 15.17 -2.08
CA ILE A 104 11.27 14.18 -2.02
C ILE A 104 9.95 14.74 -1.46
N GLU A 105 9.94 15.97 -0.93
CA GLU A 105 8.77 16.59 -0.30
C GLU A 105 7.47 16.44 -1.12
N PRO A 106 7.47 16.63 -2.47
CA PRO A 106 6.25 16.49 -3.28
C PRO A 106 5.68 15.06 -3.33
N LEU A 107 6.44 14.06 -2.88
CA LEU A 107 6.03 12.66 -2.83
C LEU A 107 5.35 12.31 -1.51
N LEU A 108 5.61 13.06 -0.44
CA LEU A 108 5.10 12.77 0.90
C LEU A 108 3.61 13.13 1.00
N ILE A 109 2.85 12.29 1.70
CA ILE A 109 1.43 12.58 1.98
C ILE A 109 1.35 13.51 3.20
N PRO A 110 0.72 14.70 3.10
CA PRO A 110 0.59 15.59 4.24
C PRO A 110 -0.07 14.89 5.44
N ALA A 111 0.41 15.18 6.65
CA ALA A 111 -0.10 14.57 7.88
C ALA A 111 -1.63 14.71 7.99
N ALA A 112 -2.19 15.87 7.60
CA ALA A 112 -3.63 16.13 7.60
C ALA A 112 -4.44 15.14 6.74
N LYS A 113 -3.85 14.52 5.71
CA LYS A 113 -4.50 13.57 4.79
C LYS A 113 -4.30 12.10 5.15
N LEU A 114 -3.56 11.80 6.21
CA LEU A 114 -3.32 10.42 6.65
C LEU A 114 -4.63 9.78 7.13
N HIS A 115 -4.92 8.60 6.60
CA HIS A 115 -6.07 7.78 6.93
C HIS A 115 -5.76 6.32 6.60
N VAL A 116 -6.50 5.38 7.18
CA VAL A 116 -6.46 3.97 6.75
C VAL A 116 -7.40 3.80 5.57
N THR A 117 -6.90 3.43 4.40
CA THR A 117 -7.74 3.14 3.23
C THR A 117 -8.29 1.71 3.35
N LEU A 118 -9.61 1.56 3.33
CA LEU A 118 -10.31 0.26 3.47
C LEU A 118 -10.79 -0.32 2.14
N GLY A 119 -10.88 0.51 1.11
CA GLY A 119 -11.34 0.12 -0.21
C GLY A 119 -11.50 1.33 -1.10
N VAL A 120 -11.37 1.13 -2.40
CA VAL A 120 -11.41 2.20 -3.40
C VAL A 120 -12.43 1.82 -4.47
N MET A 121 -13.20 2.80 -4.95
CA MET A 121 -14.30 2.56 -5.88
C MET A 121 -14.43 3.65 -6.95
N SER A 122 -15.15 3.31 -8.03
CA SER A 122 -15.60 4.24 -9.05
C SER A 122 -17.12 4.30 -9.04
N ILE A 123 -17.66 5.48 -8.73
CA ILE A 123 -19.09 5.77 -8.82
C ILE A 123 -19.34 6.56 -10.11
N SER A 124 -20.17 6.02 -11.00
CA SER A 124 -20.59 6.67 -12.24
C SER A 124 -21.46 7.89 -11.93
N GLY A 125 -21.22 9.03 -12.58
CA GLY A 125 -22.06 10.23 -12.43
C GLY A 125 -21.57 11.27 -11.41
N ASP A 126 -20.38 11.10 -10.83
CA ASP A 126 -19.77 12.09 -9.92
C ASP A 126 -19.18 13.30 -10.69
N THR A 127 -20.07 14.04 -11.35
CA THR A 127 -19.93 15.46 -11.64
C THR A 127 -20.37 16.21 -10.39
N SER A 128 -19.48 16.26 -9.39
CA SER A 128 -19.56 17.10 -8.19
C SER A 128 -19.49 18.61 -8.48
N THR A 129 -20.10 19.05 -9.59
CA THR A 129 -20.29 20.44 -10.01
C THR A 129 -21.67 20.52 -10.63
N ALA A 130 -22.63 21.06 -9.87
CA ALA A 130 -23.82 21.85 -10.21
C ALA A 130 -24.65 21.58 -11.49
N GLU A 131 -24.35 20.57 -12.29
CA GLU A 131 -24.96 20.34 -13.60
C GLU A 131 -25.16 18.85 -13.79
N LYS A 132 -26.27 18.36 -13.23
CA LYS A 132 -27.22 17.52 -13.96
C LYS A 132 -28.50 17.40 -13.16
N ALA A 133 -29.57 17.88 -13.77
CA ALA A 133 -30.92 17.39 -13.52
C ALA A 133 -30.88 15.87 -13.69
N ALA A 134 -30.85 15.14 -12.58
CA ALA A 134 -31.04 13.71 -12.54
C ALA A 134 -32.49 13.45 -12.16
N ASP A 135 -33.08 12.52 -12.89
CA ASP A 135 -34.40 11.93 -12.68
C ASP A 135 -34.72 11.75 -11.16
N PRO A 136 -35.78 12.38 -10.62
CA PRO A 136 -36.14 12.31 -9.19
C PRO A 136 -36.51 10.90 -8.71
N THR A 137 -36.55 9.92 -9.62
CA THR A 137 -36.92 8.52 -9.35
C THR A 137 -35.72 7.57 -9.22
N ALA A 138 -34.48 8.01 -9.51
CA ALA A 138 -33.30 7.18 -9.37
C ALA A 138 -32.80 7.19 -7.90
N PRO A 139 -32.61 6.02 -7.25
CA PRO A 139 -32.12 5.97 -5.87
C PRO A 139 -30.71 6.59 -5.76
N ASP A 140 -30.51 7.41 -4.73
CA ASP A 140 -29.21 8.01 -4.43
C ASP A 140 -28.22 6.92 -4.02
N VAL A 141 -27.28 6.60 -4.93
CA VAL A 141 -26.26 5.57 -4.73
C VAL A 141 -25.39 5.87 -3.50
N LEU A 142 -25.14 7.15 -3.17
CA LEU A 142 -24.32 7.52 -2.03
C LEU A 142 -25.04 7.22 -0.70
N ALA A 143 -26.35 7.48 -0.65
CA ALA A 143 -27.19 7.11 0.49
C ALA A 143 -27.24 5.59 0.67
N ALA A 144 -27.45 4.83 -0.42
CA ALA A 144 -27.45 3.36 -0.36
C ALA A 144 -26.11 2.78 0.10
N ILE A 145 -24.98 3.38 -0.32
CA ILE A 145 -23.65 3.00 0.17
C ILE A 145 -23.53 3.26 1.67
N GLN A 146 -23.99 4.42 2.14
CA GLN A 146 -23.96 4.74 3.56
C GLN A 146 -24.76 3.72 4.38
N ASP A 147 -25.96 3.35 3.95
CA ASP A 147 -26.79 2.36 4.63
C ASP A 147 -26.11 0.98 4.69
N CYS A 148 -25.44 0.57 3.61
CA CYS A 148 -24.66 -0.68 3.59
C CYS A 148 -23.50 -0.64 4.60
N VAL A 149 -22.81 0.50 4.72
CA VAL A 149 -21.70 0.66 5.67
C VAL A 149 -22.21 0.69 7.10
N ASP A 150 -23.32 1.38 7.36
CA ASP A 150 -23.96 1.44 8.68
C ASP A 150 -24.37 0.05 9.16
N GLN A 151 -25.09 -0.69 8.33
CA GLN A 151 -25.48 -2.06 8.65
C GLN A 151 -24.26 -2.97 8.85
N ALA A 152 -23.22 -2.85 8.02
CA ALA A 152 -22.01 -3.65 8.17
C ALA A 152 -21.25 -3.33 9.46
N CYS A 153 -21.20 -2.06 9.87
CA CYS A 153 -20.59 -1.63 11.13
C CYS A 153 -21.39 -2.17 12.31
N HIS A 154 -22.70 -2.01 12.32
CA HIS A 154 -23.59 -2.53 13.36
C HIS A 154 -23.50 -4.06 13.51
N ASP A 155 -23.45 -4.80 12.39
CA ASP A 155 -23.39 -6.27 12.39
C ASP A 155 -22.03 -6.82 12.87
N THR A 156 -20.94 -6.09 12.62
CA THR A 156 -19.58 -6.61 12.77
C THR A 156 -18.85 -6.05 13.99
N CYS A 157 -19.15 -4.81 14.38
CA CYS A 157 -18.38 -4.09 15.38
C CYS A 157 -19.18 -3.96 16.67
N THR A 158 -18.58 -4.38 17.79
CA THR A 158 -19.15 -4.21 19.13
C THR A 158 -18.64 -2.94 19.82
N GLY A 159 -17.92 -2.09 19.09
CA GLY A 159 -17.26 -0.88 19.57
C GLY A 159 -15.99 -0.54 18.78
N PRO A 160 -15.25 0.48 19.23
CA PRO A 160 -14.11 1.02 18.50
C PRO A 160 -13.02 -0.01 18.14
N LEU A 161 -12.45 0.13 16.94
CA LEU A 161 -11.41 -0.75 16.42
C LEU A 161 -10.02 -0.30 16.89
N GLN A 162 -9.33 -1.13 17.65
CA GLN A 162 -7.94 -0.93 18.03
C GLN A 162 -7.03 -1.66 17.05
N LEU A 163 -6.24 -0.91 16.28
CA LEU A 163 -5.38 -1.43 15.22
C LEU A 163 -3.92 -1.03 15.48
N ARG A 164 -3.00 -1.94 15.17
CA ARG A 164 -1.56 -1.71 15.29
C ARG A 164 -0.91 -1.49 13.93
N PHE A 165 0.02 -0.54 13.87
CA PHE A 165 0.74 -0.20 12.65
C PHE A 165 2.24 -0.41 12.82
N ARG A 166 2.82 -1.28 11.99
CA ARG A 166 4.26 -1.57 12.04
C ARG A 166 4.80 -1.94 10.68
N GLY A 167 5.93 -1.34 10.35
CA GLY A 167 6.66 -1.55 9.12
C GLY A 167 6.00 -0.93 7.90
N LEU A 168 6.78 -0.88 6.83
CA LEU A 168 6.40 -0.27 5.57
C LEU A 168 6.20 -1.35 4.50
N GLY A 169 5.28 -1.07 3.58
CA GLY A 169 5.06 -1.86 2.38
C GLY A 169 4.97 -0.98 1.15
N THR A 170 5.02 -1.61 -0.02
CA THR A 170 4.83 -0.92 -1.30
C THR A 170 3.76 -1.55 -2.18
N PHE A 171 3.05 -0.70 -2.93
CA PHE A 171 2.12 -1.10 -4.00
C PHE A 171 2.53 -0.51 -5.35
N GLY A 172 2.00 -1.10 -6.42
CA GLY A 172 2.11 -0.57 -7.78
C GLY A 172 3.54 -0.49 -8.27
N HIS A 173 4.35 -1.52 -7.97
CA HIS A 173 5.79 -1.61 -8.27
C HIS A 173 6.60 -0.49 -7.61
N GLY A 174 6.45 -0.30 -6.30
CA GLY A 174 7.21 0.69 -5.54
C GLY A 174 6.73 2.13 -5.70
N ARG A 175 5.58 2.40 -6.31
CA ARG A 175 5.05 3.76 -6.50
C ARG A 175 4.27 4.30 -5.31
N VAL A 176 3.74 3.43 -4.47
CA VAL A 176 3.03 3.81 -3.24
C VAL A 176 3.79 3.21 -2.08
N LEU A 177 4.14 4.03 -1.09
CA LEU A 177 4.72 3.62 0.18
C LEU A 177 3.67 3.81 1.28
N PHE A 178 3.48 2.79 2.12
CA PHE A 178 2.45 2.81 3.15
C PHE A 178 2.91 2.14 4.44
N ALA A 179 2.35 2.57 5.58
CA ALA A 179 2.47 1.87 6.85
C ALA A 179 1.46 0.72 6.90
N ARG A 180 1.94 -0.47 7.28
CA ARG A 180 1.15 -1.71 7.33
C ARG A 180 0.27 -1.74 8.58
N CYS A 181 -1.00 -2.08 8.41
CA CYS A 181 -1.84 -2.55 9.50
C CYS A 181 -1.52 -4.03 9.74
N ILE A 182 -1.03 -4.38 10.92
CA ILE A 182 -0.63 -5.76 11.21
C ILE A 182 -1.81 -6.60 11.70
N THR A 183 -1.73 -7.91 11.48
CA THR A 183 -2.74 -8.91 11.84
C THR A 183 -2.72 -9.22 13.34
N GLU A 184 -2.95 -8.20 14.16
CA GLU A 184 -3.05 -8.25 15.63
C GLU A 184 -4.30 -7.46 16.08
N ALA A 185 -4.70 -7.61 17.36
CA ALA A 185 -5.82 -6.88 17.95
C ALA A 185 -7.14 -7.01 17.13
N HIS A 186 -7.79 -5.89 16.77
CA HIS A 186 -9.08 -5.91 16.07
C HIS A 186 -8.94 -6.08 14.54
N PHE A 187 -7.80 -6.52 14.01
CA PHE A 187 -7.61 -6.69 12.57
C PHE A 187 -8.59 -7.69 11.94
N THR A 188 -8.90 -8.81 12.61
CA THR A 188 -9.84 -9.81 12.07
C THR A 188 -11.27 -9.24 11.97
N THR A 189 -11.68 -8.42 12.94
CA THR A 189 -12.95 -7.68 12.89
C THR A 189 -12.95 -6.70 11.73
N LEU A 190 -11.84 -5.96 11.53
CA LEU A 190 -11.68 -5.06 10.39
C LEU A 190 -11.76 -5.81 9.04
N ASP A 191 -11.06 -6.93 8.88
CA ASP A 191 -11.10 -7.71 7.64
C ASP A 191 -12.52 -8.21 7.34
N THR A 192 -13.24 -8.65 8.38
CA THR A 192 -14.64 -9.07 8.25
C THR A 192 -15.53 -7.91 7.82
N LEU A 193 -15.38 -6.73 8.44
CA LEU A 193 -16.11 -5.52 8.10
C LEU A 193 -15.84 -5.11 6.65
N VAL A 194 -14.58 -5.06 6.24
CA VAL A 194 -14.16 -4.67 4.89
C VAL A 194 -14.71 -5.64 3.85
N ARG A 195 -14.67 -6.95 4.10
CA ARG A 195 -15.27 -7.95 3.19
C ARG A 195 -16.78 -7.77 3.08
N ARG A 196 -17.47 -7.51 4.20
CA ARG A 196 -18.91 -7.25 4.21
C ARG A 196 -19.26 -6.02 3.38
N ILE A 197 -18.60 -4.89 3.62
CA ILE A 197 -18.79 -3.66 2.84
C ILE A 197 -18.51 -3.90 1.36
N ARG A 198 -17.40 -4.57 1.02
CA ARG A 198 -17.04 -4.86 -0.39
C ARG A 198 -18.11 -5.69 -1.09
N ARG A 199 -18.66 -6.70 -0.42
CA ARG A 199 -19.72 -7.54 -0.97
C ARG A 199 -21.01 -6.76 -1.17
N ASP A 200 -21.46 -6.06 -0.14
CA ASP A 200 -22.75 -5.37 -0.14
C ASP A 200 -22.73 -4.20 -1.14
N VAL A 201 -21.65 -3.42 -1.18
CA VAL A 201 -21.50 -2.29 -2.13
C VAL A 201 -21.17 -2.79 -3.55
N GLY A 202 -20.24 -3.74 -3.68
CA GLY A 202 -19.77 -4.18 -4.98
C GLY A 202 -20.73 -5.12 -5.72
N LEU A 203 -21.30 -6.10 -5.01
CA LEU A 203 -22.26 -7.06 -5.58
C LEU A 203 -23.71 -6.62 -5.37
N GLY A 204 -24.05 -6.10 -4.19
CA GLY A 204 -25.41 -5.69 -3.87
C GLY A 204 -25.87 -4.45 -4.64
N LEU A 205 -25.03 -3.40 -4.67
CA LEU A 205 -25.33 -2.14 -5.38
C LEU A 205 -24.74 -2.07 -6.80
N GLY A 206 -23.92 -3.04 -7.20
CA GLY A 206 -23.26 -3.05 -8.52
C GLY A 206 -22.21 -1.96 -8.70
N VAL A 207 -21.64 -1.43 -7.61
CA VAL A 207 -20.60 -0.39 -7.66
C VAL A 207 -19.25 -1.00 -8.06
N ASP A 208 -18.48 -0.31 -8.90
CA ASP A 208 -17.13 -0.72 -9.29
C ASP A 208 -16.14 -0.53 -8.12
N MET A 209 -16.15 -1.50 -7.20
CA MET A 209 -15.11 -1.68 -6.19
C MET A 209 -13.85 -2.18 -6.89
N LYS A 210 -12.72 -1.49 -6.72
CA LYS A 210 -11.46 -1.92 -7.34
C LYS A 210 -11.03 -3.28 -6.75
N GLY A 211 -10.84 -4.25 -7.65
CA GLY A 211 -10.58 -5.66 -7.31
C GLY A 211 -11.87 -6.49 -7.19
N ASN A 212 -11.73 -7.80 -7.04
CA ASN A 212 -12.89 -8.68 -6.84
C ASN A 212 -13.59 -8.35 -5.50
N PRO A 213 -14.92 -8.14 -5.45
CA PRO A 213 -15.66 -7.93 -4.20
C PRO A 213 -15.56 -9.06 -3.19
N ASN A 214 -15.30 -10.29 -3.65
CA ASN A 214 -15.12 -11.46 -2.78
C ASN A 214 -13.71 -11.60 -2.19
N ASP A 215 -12.76 -10.79 -2.65
CA ASP A 215 -11.40 -10.77 -2.11
C ASP A 215 -11.29 -9.80 -0.93
N SER A 216 -10.41 -10.15 0.00
CA SER A 216 -9.95 -9.25 1.06
C SER A 216 -9.25 -8.03 0.46
N TYR A 217 -9.25 -6.91 1.16
CA TYR A 217 -8.47 -5.72 0.77
C TYR A 217 -7.40 -5.48 1.80
N VAL A 218 -6.19 -5.08 1.39
CA VAL A 218 -5.10 -4.78 2.33
C VAL A 218 -5.29 -3.38 2.92
N PRO A 219 -5.69 -3.23 4.20
CA PRO A 219 -5.87 -1.92 4.83
C PRO A 219 -4.51 -1.28 5.08
N HIS A 220 -4.37 0.00 4.74
CA HIS A 220 -3.06 0.66 4.77
C HIS A 220 -3.15 2.16 4.97
N VAL A 221 -2.08 2.75 5.48
CA VAL A 221 -1.92 4.21 5.59
C VAL A 221 -0.85 4.66 4.60
N THR A 222 -1.26 5.29 3.50
CA THR A 222 -0.31 5.78 2.50
C THR A 222 0.50 6.95 3.06
N VAL A 223 1.83 6.82 3.07
CA VAL A 223 2.75 7.84 3.63
C VAL A 223 3.53 8.58 2.55
N ALA A 224 3.74 7.98 1.38
CA ALA A 224 4.30 8.62 0.20
C ALA A 224 3.75 7.99 -1.09
N LYS A 225 3.66 8.78 -2.16
CA LYS A 225 3.10 8.33 -3.44
C LYS A 225 3.72 9.06 -4.62
N LEU A 226 4.26 8.27 -5.55
CA LEU A 226 4.72 8.71 -6.86
C LEU A 226 3.56 8.72 -7.85
N ARG A 227 3.18 9.90 -8.35
CA ARG A 227 2.10 10.09 -9.32
C ARG A 227 2.63 9.97 -10.75
N PRO A 228 1.78 9.63 -11.74
CA PRO A 228 2.22 9.54 -13.15
C PRO A 228 2.93 10.80 -13.66
N SER A 229 2.48 11.99 -13.25
CA SER A 229 3.09 13.28 -13.63
C SER A 229 4.48 13.50 -13.05
N GLN A 230 4.85 12.78 -11.98
CA GLN A 230 6.13 12.91 -11.28
C GLN A 230 7.18 11.91 -11.79
N ILE A 231 6.82 11.01 -12.72
CA ILE A 231 7.73 9.95 -13.19
C ILE A 231 8.96 10.51 -13.94
N GLY A 232 8.79 11.62 -14.66
CA GLY A 232 9.91 12.25 -15.38
C GLY A 232 11.01 12.76 -14.45
N GLU A 233 10.64 13.23 -13.26
CA GLU A 233 11.53 13.84 -12.27
C GLU A 233 12.08 12.80 -11.28
N PHE A 234 11.21 11.94 -10.74
CA PHE A 234 11.56 11.02 -9.65
C PHE A 234 11.79 9.57 -10.10
N GLY A 235 11.66 9.29 -11.41
CA GLY A 235 11.74 7.94 -11.96
C GLY A 235 10.47 7.12 -11.77
N ARG A 236 10.55 5.80 -11.97
CA ARG A 236 9.36 4.91 -12.00
C ARG A 236 8.96 4.31 -10.65
N GLN A 237 9.82 4.40 -9.63
CA GLN A 237 9.64 3.78 -8.32
C GLN A 237 10.29 4.64 -7.24
N LEU A 238 9.74 4.61 -6.03
CA LEU A 238 10.36 5.23 -4.87
C LEU A 238 11.65 4.47 -4.52
N PRO A 239 12.81 5.15 -4.42
CA PRO A 239 14.07 4.48 -4.14
C PRO A 239 14.02 3.87 -2.73
N MET A 240 14.37 2.59 -2.59
CA MET A 240 14.33 1.90 -1.29
C MET A 240 15.21 2.59 -0.23
N SER A 241 16.29 3.24 -0.64
CA SER A 241 17.16 4.03 0.24
C SER A 241 16.42 5.16 0.98
N MET A 242 15.30 5.66 0.43
CA MET A 242 14.46 6.68 1.07
C MET A 242 13.81 6.16 2.37
N TRP A 243 13.49 4.87 2.46
CA TRP A 243 12.64 4.34 3.52
C TRP A 243 13.14 3.06 4.18
N ALA A 244 14.26 2.49 3.72
CA ALA A 244 14.85 1.27 4.27
C ALA A 244 15.10 1.35 5.78
N ALA A 245 15.57 2.50 6.28
CA ALA A 245 15.79 2.71 7.72
C ALA A 245 14.51 2.60 8.56
N HIS A 246 13.35 2.88 7.95
CA HIS A 246 12.05 2.83 8.59
C HIS A 246 11.22 1.59 8.20
N GLN A 247 11.77 0.66 7.40
CA GLN A 247 11.04 -0.49 6.84
C GLN A 247 10.35 -1.35 7.90
N HIS A 248 10.92 -1.44 9.11
CA HIS A 248 10.39 -2.24 10.21
C HIS A 248 9.98 -1.40 11.44
N HIS A 249 9.90 -0.08 11.28
CA HIS A 249 9.58 0.85 12.36
C HIS A 249 8.18 0.58 12.94
N ASP A 250 8.04 0.65 14.26
CA ASP A 250 6.75 0.52 14.93
C ASP A 250 6.07 1.90 15.00
N PHE A 251 4.90 2.05 14.41
CA PHE A 251 4.12 3.29 14.44
C PHE A 251 3.09 3.31 15.58
N GLY A 252 2.89 2.18 16.26
CA GLY A 252 2.05 2.06 17.44
C GLY A 252 0.57 1.78 17.15
N ASP A 253 -0.22 1.90 18.20
CA ASP A 253 -1.63 1.54 18.21
C ASP A 253 -2.51 2.77 18.04
N VAL A 254 -3.63 2.59 17.34
CA VAL A 254 -4.63 3.64 17.11
C VAL A 254 -6.03 3.05 17.28
N THR A 255 -6.88 3.77 18.00
CA THR A 255 -8.31 3.42 18.15
C THR A 255 -9.13 4.24 17.16
N PHE A 256 -9.99 3.57 16.40
CA PHE A 256 -10.88 4.16 15.40
C PHE A 256 -12.34 3.94 15.79
N ASN A 257 -13.14 4.99 15.68
CA ASN A 257 -14.55 5.01 16.08
C ASN A 257 -15.50 5.39 14.93
N ARG A 258 -14.98 5.56 13.71
CA ARG A 258 -15.81 5.85 12.55
C ARG A 258 -15.19 5.38 11.24
N VAL A 259 -16.05 5.10 10.27
CA VAL A 259 -15.74 4.88 8.85
C VAL A 259 -16.29 6.06 8.06
N ASP A 260 -15.44 6.70 7.26
CA ASP A 260 -15.84 7.79 6.37
C ASP A 260 -15.87 7.29 4.91
N LEU A 261 -16.94 7.64 4.17
CA LEU A 261 -16.95 7.63 2.72
C LEU A 261 -16.40 8.98 2.23
N CYS A 262 -15.29 8.95 1.52
CA CYS A 262 -14.63 10.17 1.06
C CYS A 262 -14.61 10.27 -0.46
N SER A 263 -14.79 11.49 -0.97
CA SER A 263 -14.49 11.82 -2.37
C SER A 263 -13.01 12.16 -2.53
N MET A 264 -12.42 11.70 -3.63
CA MET A 264 -11.06 12.07 -4.03
C MET A 264 -10.99 13.48 -4.62
N LYS A 265 -12.13 14.11 -4.93
CA LYS A 265 -12.24 15.49 -5.38
C LYS A 265 -12.60 16.40 -4.21
N GLY A 266 -12.13 17.65 -4.30
CA GLY A 266 -12.36 18.65 -3.26
C GLY A 266 -11.47 18.46 -2.04
N GLN A 267 -11.66 19.35 -1.07
CA GLN A 267 -10.90 19.40 0.17
C GLN A 267 -11.85 19.76 1.31
N GLY A 268 -11.78 19.02 2.41
CA GLY A 268 -12.48 19.35 3.64
C GLY A 268 -11.87 20.58 4.31
N LYS A 269 -12.59 21.16 5.29
CA LYS A 269 -12.19 22.40 5.97
C LYS A 269 -10.79 22.31 6.62
N ASP A 270 -10.40 21.13 7.10
CA ASP A 270 -9.13 20.91 7.83
C ASP A 270 -7.99 20.38 6.94
N GLY A 271 -8.14 20.47 5.62
CA GLY A 271 -7.17 19.91 4.67
C GLY A 271 -7.25 18.39 4.48
N TYR A 272 -8.18 17.74 5.17
CA TYR A 272 -8.58 16.36 4.92
C TYR A 272 -9.37 16.23 3.59
N TYR A 273 -9.71 15.01 3.22
CA TYR A 273 -10.56 14.74 2.06
C TYR A 273 -11.99 15.26 2.29
N HIS A 274 -12.73 15.45 1.20
CA HIS A 274 -14.16 15.76 1.30
C HIS A 274 -14.91 14.51 1.76
N VAL A 275 -15.49 14.58 2.96
CA VAL A 275 -16.29 13.50 3.55
C VAL A 275 -17.72 13.64 3.04
N VAL A 276 -18.20 12.59 2.38
CA VAL A 276 -19.57 12.49 1.87
C VAL A 276 -20.50 12.03 2.97
N SER A 277 -20.10 11.00 3.72
CA SER A 277 -20.84 10.47 4.87
C SER A 277 -19.89 9.82 5.86
N SER A 278 -20.36 9.66 7.10
CA SER A 278 -19.63 9.02 8.20
C SER A 278 -20.55 8.09 8.98
N VAL A 279 -20.03 6.93 9.36
CA VAL A 279 -20.70 5.90 10.15
C VAL A 279 -19.86 5.61 11.39
N THR A 280 -20.48 5.45 12.55
CA THR A 280 -19.78 5.14 13.81
C THR A 280 -19.48 3.65 13.91
N VAL A 281 -18.36 3.29 14.53
CA VAL A 281 -17.91 1.91 14.75
C VAL A 281 -17.78 1.61 16.23
#